data_AF-A0A8H3ASB6-F1
#
_entry.id   AF-A0A8H3ASB6-F1
#
_cell.length_a   1.000
_cell.length_b   1.000
_cell.length_c   1.000
_cell.angle_alpha   90.00
_cell.angle_beta   90.00
_cell.angle_gamma   90.00
#
_symmetry.space_group_name_H-M   'P 1'
#
loop_
_entity.id
_entity.type
_entity.pdbx_description
1 polymer ?
#
loop_
_entity_poly.entity_id
_entity_poly.type
_entity_poly.pdbx_seq_one_letter_code
_entity_poly.pdbx_strand_id
1 'polypeptide(L)'
;MVVSPRQLAALVALFAVVPQSVLAVAQWGQCGGIGYSGSTVCDSPYVCTKINDYYYQCLTASTTTTAGSGTTTTAAPPATSTGGLDALIKAKGKKYFGTCSDSALLSNTQNAAIIVSDFGQLTPENSAKWDTIEASQNTFNFSPFDTLVNWAVANGKIVRGHTFVWHSQLPSWVSSITSSATLTSVIQNHISTIGKRYAGKIYAWDVVNEIFNDDGTYRTSVFYNVLGTSFVSIAFNAARAADWP
;
A
#
# COMPACT_ATOMS: atom_id res chain seq x y z
N MET A 1 76.22 11.38 -6.38
CA MET A 1 75.56 11.89 -7.61
C MET A 1 74.27 12.59 -7.20
N VAL A 2 73.98 13.75 -7.79
CA VAL A 2 72.81 14.59 -7.45
C VAL A 2 71.82 14.56 -8.62
N VAL A 3 70.66 13.91 -8.44
CA VAL A 3 69.41 14.03 -9.24
C VAL A 3 68.28 13.42 -8.38
N SER A 4 67.01 13.84 -8.37
CA SER A 4 66.39 15.19 -8.34
C SER A 4 64.91 14.97 -7.91
N PRO A 5 64.29 15.78 -7.02
CA PRO A 5 62.92 15.53 -6.56
C PRO A 5 61.91 15.82 -7.68
N ARG A 6 61.10 14.82 -8.07
CA ARG A 6 59.98 15.03 -8.99
C ARG A 6 58.85 15.75 -8.27
N GLN A 7 58.48 16.91 -8.78
CA GLN A 7 57.40 17.75 -8.28
C GLN A 7 56.04 17.04 -8.46
N LEU A 8 55.23 16.97 -7.40
CA LEU A 8 53.78 16.76 -7.55
C LEU A 8 53.12 18.10 -7.83
N ALA A 9 52.72 18.33 -9.08
CA ALA A 9 51.72 19.34 -9.41
C ALA A 9 50.33 18.70 -9.35
N ALA A 10 49.57 18.97 -8.30
CA ALA A 10 48.17 18.57 -8.22
C ALA A 10 47.30 19.62 -8.94
N LEU A 11 46.46 19.19 -9.88
CA LEU A 11 45.56 20.07 -10.62
C LEU A 11 44.53 20.73 -9.69
N VAL A 12 44.40 22.06 -9.79
CA VAL A 12 43.19 22.75 -9.32
C VAL A 12 42.09 22.52 -10.36
N ALA A 13 41.10 21.70 -10.02
CA ALA A 13 39.92 21.52 -10.85
C ALA A 13 38.98 22.74 -10.71
N LEU A 14 38.83 23.53 -11.78
CA LEU A 14 37.74 24.49 -11.87
C LEU A 14 36.42 23.72 -12.00
N PHE A 15 35.60 23.72 -10.95
CA PHE A 15 34.20 23.33 -11.07
C PHE A 15 33.44 24.42 -11.84
N ALA A 16 33.14 24.15 -13.10
CA ALA A 16 32.15 24.94 -13.83
C ALA A 16 30.77 24.67 -13.21
N VAL A 17 30.21 25.68 -12.54
CA VAL A 17 28.82 25.64 -12.08
C VAL A 17 27.93 25.74 -13.31
N VAL A 18 27.51 24.58 -13.84
CA VAL A 18 26.46 24.52 -14.84
C VAL A 18 25.15 24.91 -14.14
N PRO A 19 24.46 25.98 -14.55
CA PRO A 19 23.15 26.27 -14.01
C PRO A 19 22.20 25.15 -14.43
N GLN A 20 21.75 24.34 -13.47
CA GLN A 20 20.67 23.38 -13.73
C GLN A 20 19.44 24.18 -14.11
N SER A 21 19.04 24.10 -15.37
CA SER A 21 17.74 24.56 -15.83
C SER A 21 16.67 23.75 -15.10
N VAL A 22 16.10 24.33 -14.05
CA VAL A 22 15.09 23.66 -13.22
C VAL A 22 13.86 23.46 -14.08
N LEU A 23 13.63 22.22 -14.54
CA LEU A 23 12.52 21.89 -15.43
C LEU A 23 11.19 22.16 -14.72
N ALA A 24 10.19 22.57 -15.49
CA ALA A 24 8.84 22.72 -14.97
C ALA A 24 8.25 21.35 -14.58
N VAL A 25 7.35 21.36 -13.61
CA VAL A 25 6.76 20.17 -13.00
C VAL A 25 5.45 19.83 -13.73
N ALA A 26 5.39 18.62 -14.28
CA ALA A 26 4.20 18.09 -14.91
C ALA A 26 3.03 17.96 -13.92
N GLN A 27 1.80 17.81 -14.44
CA GLN A 27 0.60 17.59 -13.63
C GLN A 27 0.83 16.48 -12.59
N TRP A 28 0.31 16.68 -11.38
CA TRP A 28 0.45 15.79 -10.21
C TRP A 28 1.84 15.71 -9.58
N GLY A 29 2.87 16.32 -10.16
CA GLY A 29 4.18 16.44 -9.52
C GLY A 29 4.14 17.39 -8.32
N GLN A 30 5.03 17.15 -7.34
CA GLN A 30 5.23 18.06 -6.21
C GLN A 30 5.92 19.35 -6.68
N CYS A 31 5.46 20.50 -6.19
CA CYS A 31 5.97 21.82 -6.56
C CYS A 31 6.25 22.71 -5.34
N GLY A 32 6.24 22.14 -4.13
CA GLY A 32 6.45 22.87 -2.89
C GLY A 32 6.14 22.05 -1.65
N GLY A 33 6.41 22.65 -0.49
CA GLY A 33 6.27 22.04 0.82
C GLY A 33 7.49 22.30 1.71
N ILE A 34 7.32 22.23 3.03
CA ILE A 34 8.43 22.28 3.98
C ILE A 34 9.44 21.17 3.64
N GLY A 35 10.69 21.57 3.40
CA GLY A 35 11.80 20.67 3.04
C GLY A 35 11.91 20.32 1.55
N TYR A 36 11.02 20.79 0.69
CA TYR A 36 11.10 20.55 -0.75
C TYR A 36 12.15 21.45 -1.42
N SER A 37 13.07 20.84 -2.17
CA SER A 37 14.18 21.53 -2.86
C SER A 37 14.12 21.45 -4.40
N GLY A 38 13.03 20.91 -4.95
CA GLY A 38 12.84 20.79 -6.40
C GLY A 38 12.20 22.02 -7.05
N SER A 39 11.79 21.89 -8.31
CA SER A 39 11.16 22.97 -9.06
C SER A 39 9.79 23.35 -8.47
N THR A 40 9.55 24.66 -8.32
CA THR A 40 8.27 25.22 -7.86
C THR A 40 7.38 25.73 -9.00
N VAL A 41 7.87 25.63 -10.25
CA VAL A 41 7.16 26.06 -11.46
C VAL A 41 6.49 24.84 -12.08
N CYS A 42 5.18 24.92 -12.30
CA CYS A 42 4.42 23.88 -13.00
C CYS A 42 4.46 24.09 -14.52
N ASP A 43 4.31 23.01 -15.28
CA ASP A 43 4.02 23.09 -16.72
C ASP A 43 2.69 23.83 -16.94
N SER A 44 2.58 24.60 -18.02
CA SER A 44 1.29 25.18 -18.43
C SER A 44 0.33 24.06 -18.88
N PRO A 45 -0.95 24.03 -18.45
CA PRO A 45 -1.72 25.11 -17.79
C PRO A 45 -1.88 24.94 -16.25
N TYR A 46 -0.96 24.23 -15.60
CA TYR A 46 -1.08 23.86 -14.19
C TYR A 46 -0.54 24.95 -13.25
N VAL A 47 -1.07 24.97 -12.03
CA VAL A 47 -0.72 25.92 -10.97
C VAL A 47 -0.32 25.13 -9.72
N CYS A 48 0.76 25.57 -9.07
CA CYS A 48 1.22 24.95 -7.85
C CYS A 48 0.25 25.22 -6.70
N THR A 49 -0.50 24.19 -6.31
CA THR A 49 -1.60 24.28 -5.36
C THR A 49 -1.19 23.65 -4.03
N LYS A 50 -1.30 24.40 -2.93
CA LYS A 50 -1.03 23.89 -1.58
C LYS A 50 -2.06 22.83 -1.20
N ILE A 51 -1.61 21.64 -0.83
CA ILE A 51 -2.46 20.58 -0.26
C ILE A 51 -2.35 20.60 1.27
N ASN A 52 -1.11 20.69 1.79
CA ASN A 52 -0.81 20.93 3.20
C ASN A 52 0.56 21.63 3.33
N ASP A 53 1.06 21.85 4.55
CA ASP A 53 2.33 22.56 4.79
C ASP A 53 3.56 21.83 4.21
N TYR A 54 3.52 20.50 4.11
CA TYR A 54 4.61 19.66 3.62
C TYR A 54 4.47 19.29 2.13
N TYR A 55 3.31 19.54 1.51
CA TYR A 55 3.03 19.07 0.15
C TYR A 55 2.16 20.03 -0.67
N TYR A 56 2.70 20.47 -1.81
CA TYR A 56 2.05 21.31 -2.81
C TYR A 56 2.16 20.59 -4.16
N GLN A 57 1.12 20.64 -4.99
CA GLN A 57 1.01 19.83 -6.20
C GLN A 57 0.59 20.65 -7.43
N CYS A 58 1.11 20.31 -8.60
CA CYS A 58 0.70 20.92 -9.86
C CYS A 58 -0.67 20.41 -10.30
N LEU A 59 -1.68 21.28 -10.16
CA LEU A 59 -3.09 20.98 -10.48
C LEU A 59 -3.63 21.96 -11.53
N THR A 60 -4.73 21.63 -12.18
CA THR A 60 -5.46 22.58 -13.03
C THR A 60 -5.99 23.74 -12.20
N ALA A 61 -5.84 24.98 -12.66
CA ALA A 61 -6.36 26.15 -11.97
C ALA A 61 -7.89 26.06 -11.80
N SER A 62 -8.36 25.90 -10.56
CA SER A 62 -9.78 26.04 -10.25
C SER A 62 -10.19 27.52 -10.37
N THR A 63 -10.81 27.89 -11.49
CA THR A 63 -11.43 29.19 -11.66
C THR A 63 -12.58 29.35 -10.66
N THR A 64 -12.37 30.11 -9.59
CA THR A 64 -13.41 30.48 -8.63
C THR A 64 -14.31 31.56 -9.24
N THR A 65 -15.12 31.20 -10.23
CA THR A 65 -16.12 32.10 -10.81
C THR A 65 -17.26 32.32 -9.81
N THR A 66 -17.35 33.53 -9.27
CA THR A 66 -18.49 34.00 -8.47
C THR A 66 -19.78 33.80 -9.26
N ALA A 67 -20.78 33.16 -8.65
CA ALA A 67 -22.00 32.75 -9.35
C ALA A 67 -22.87 33.95 -9.76
N GLY A 68 -22.89 34.24 -11.07
CA GLY A 68 -23.99 34.95 -11.72
C GLY A 68 -25.05 33.94 -12.16
N SER A 69 -26.29 34.10 -11.71
CA SER A 69 -27.37 33.18 -12.09
C SER A 69 -27.75 33.36 -13.55
N GLY A 70 -27.45 32.35 -14.38
CA GLY A 70 -27.73 32.34 -15.81
C GLY A 70 -27.94 30.92 -16.30
N THR A 71 -29.20 30.48 -16.41
CA THR A 71 -29.54 29.14 -16.88
C THR A 71 -29.24 29.01 -18.37
N THR A 72 -28.16 28.32 -18.73
CA THR A 72 -27.94 27.87 -20.11
C THR A 72 -27.44 26.43 -20.09
N THR A 73 -28.29 25.52 -20.55
CA THR A 73 -27.97 24.09 -20.68
C THR A 73 -27.07 23.86 -21.87
N THR A 74 -25.76 24.03 -21.70
CA THR A 74 -24.76 23.46 -22.60
C THR A 74 -24.38 22.09 -22.06
N ALA A 75 -24.85 21.02 -22.71
CA ALA A 75 -24.44 19.67 -22.37
C ALA A 75 -22.92 19.55 -22.54
N ALA A 76 -22.21 19.22 -21.45
CA ALA A 76 -20.81 18.84 -21.55
C ALA A 76 -20.68 17.65 -22.51
N PRO A 77 -19.64 17.60 -23.37
CA PRO A 77 -19.35 16.39 -24.13
C PRO A 77 -19.24 15.21 -23.15
N PRO A 78 -19.79 14.02 -23.47
CA PRO A 78 -19.64 12.87 -22.59
C PRO A 78 -18.14 12.62 -22.40
N ALA A 79 -17.66 12.76 -21.16
CA ALA A 79 -16.29 12.45 -20.81
C ALA A 79 -16.00 11.04 -21.31
N THR A 80 -15.13 10.93 -22.31
CA THR A 80 -14.88 9.67 -22.98
C THR A 80 -14.28 8.74 -21.95
N SER A 81 -15.04 7.72 -21.54
CA SER A 81 -14.66 6.81 -20.46
C SER A 81 -13.57 5.86 -20.94
N THR A 82 -12.35 6.38 -21.04
CA THR A 82 -11.17 5.63 -20.62
C THR A 82 -11.50 5.14 -19.21
N GLY A 83 -11.91 3.87 -19.10
CA GLY A 83 -12.29 3.29 -17.82
C GLY A 83 -11.17 3.49 -16.80
N GLY A 84 -11.51 3.59 -15.52
CA GLY A 84 -10.54 3.90 -14.47
C GLY A 84 -9.35 2.93 -14.41
N LEU A 85 -8.35 3.24 -13.59
CA LEU A 85 -7.01 2.60 -13.64
C LEU A 85 -7.03 1.06 -13.82
N ASP A 86 -7.90 0.37 -13.09
CA ASP A 86 -8.14 -1.07 -13.18
C ASP A 86 -8.61 -1.55 -14.57
N ALA A 87 -9.50 -0.83 -15.24
CA ALA A 87 -9.94 -1.15 -16.59
C ALA A 87 -8.80 -1.01 -17.62
N LEU A 88 -7.97 0.03 -17.52
CA LEU A 88 -6.78 0.20 -18.37
C LEU A 88 -5.78 -0.94 -18.17
N ILE A 89 -5.58 -1.36 -16.91
CA ILE A 89 -4.64 -2.43 -16.55
C ILE A 89 -5.17 -3.81 -16.96
N LYS A 90 -6.48 -4.07 -16.84
CA LYS A 90 -7.14 -5.27 -17.39
C LYS A 90 -7.10 -5.32 -18.91
N ALA A 91 -7.22 -4.18 -19.61
CA ALA A 91 -7.03 -4.10 -21.05
C ALA A 91 -5.59 -4.43 -21.52
N LYS A 92 -4.62 -4.53 -20.59
CA LYS A 92 -3.27 -5.05 -20.84
C LYS A 92 -3.06 -6.49 -20.33
N GLY A 93 -4.15 -7.23 -20.09
CA GLY A 93 -4.12 -8.63 -19.69
C GLY A 93 -3.68 -8.89 -18.24
N LYS A 94 -3.68 -7.86 -17.38
CA LYS A 94 -3.44 -8.01 -15.93
C LYS A 94 -4.77 -8.27 -15.21
N LYS A 95 -4.71 -8.86 -14.01
CA LYS A 95 -5.95 -9.26 -13.31
C LYS A 95 -6.68 -8.10 -12.62
N TYR A 96 -5.94 -7.14 -12.06
CA TYR A 96 -6.49 -5.93 -11.44
C TYR A 96 -5.43 -4.82 -11.31
N PHE A 97 -5.90 -3.60 -11.04
CA PHE A 97 -5.18 -2.56 -10.31
C PHE A 97 -5.92 -2.30 -8.99
N GLY A 98 -5.22 -2.22 -7.86
CA GLY A 98 -5.82 -2.26 -6.52
C GLY A 98 -5.30 -1.18 -5.58
N THR A 99 -5.97 -1.03 -4.44
CA THR A 99 -5.56 -0.15 -3.33
C THR A 99 -5.77 -0.85 -1.99
N CYS A 100 -5.08 -0.40 -0.93
CA CYS A 100 -5.50 -0.72 0.43
C CYS A 100 -6.67 0.19 0.87
N SER A 101 -7.41 -0.25 1.88
CA SER A 101 -8.43 0.54 2.57
C SER A 101 -8.79 -0.14 3.91
N ASP A 102 -9.54 0.56 4.76
CA ASP A 102 -10.29 -0.05 5.87
C ASP A 102 -11.62 0.69 6.08
N SER A 103 -12.46 0.23 7.02
CA SER A 103 -13.84 0.70 7.21
C SER A 103 -14.00 2.23 7.33
N ALA A 104 -13.04 2.93 7.94
CA ALA A 104 -13.06 4.39 8.07
C ALA A 104 -12.78 5.13 6.74
N LEU A 105 -12.01 4.52 5.84
CA LEU A 105 -11.78 5.04 4.49
C LEU A 105 -12.96 4.68 3.56
N LEU A 106 -13.57 3.51 3.74
CA LEU A 106 -14.75 3.07 2.97
C LEU A 106 -16.05 3.84 3.33
N SER A 107 -16.15 4.38 4.54
CA SER A 107 -17.30 5.21 4.95
C SER A 107 -17.23 6.65 4.43
N ASN A 108 -16.05 7.11 4.00
CA ASN A 108 -15.90 8.39 3.30
C ASN A 108 -16.39 8.24 1.85
N THR A 109 -17.42 9.01 1.49
CA THR A 109 -18.08 8.91 0.18
C THR A 109 -17.18 9.25 -1.01
N GLN A 110 -16.21 10.16 -0.84
CA GLN A 110 -15.26 10.53 -1.89
C GLN A 110 -14.26 9.38 -2.14
N ASN A 111 -13.72 8.80 -1.07
CA ASN A 111 -12.85 7.62 -1.16
C ASN A 111 -13.59 6.44 -1.79
N ALA A 112 -14.81 6.15 -1.30
CA ALA A 112 -15.64 5.07 -1.85
C ALA A 112 -15.93 5.26 -3.34
N ALA A 113 -16.24 6.48 -3.79
CA ALA A 113 -16.44 6.78 -5.21
C ALA A 113 -15.19 6.51 -6.05
N ILE A 114 -14.00 6.95 -5.60
CA ILE A 114 -12.71 6.71 -6.27
C ILE A 114 -12.37 5.22 -6.32
N ILE A 115 -12.61 4.47 -5.23
CA ILE A 115 -12.40 3.02 -5.20
C ILE A 115 -13.36 2.31 -6.17
N VAL A 116 -14.60 2.79 -6.30
CA VAL A 116 -15.56 2.25 -7.26
C VAL A 116 -15.12 2.53 -8.70
N SER A 117 -14.66 3.74 -9.04
CA SER A 117 -14.26 4.13 -10.40
C SER A 117 -12.96 3.50 -10.88
N ASP A 118 -11.91 3.50 -10.05
CA ASP A 118 -10.53 3.30 -10.51
C ASP A 118 -9.89 1.99 -10.09
N PHE A 119 -10.39 1.31 -9.06
CA PHE A 119 -9.72 0.15 -8.48
C PHE A 119 -10.58 -1.11 -8.58
N GLY A 120 -9.98 -2.25 -8.94
CA GLY A 120 -10.65 -3.55 -9.06
C GLY A 120 -10.37 -4.50 -7.90
N GLN A 121 -9.52 -4.09 -6.94
CA GLN A 121 -9.07 -4.93 -5.84
C GLN A 121 -8.83 -4.12 -4.56
N LEU A 122 -9.22 -4.70 -3.41
CA LEU A 122 -8.98 -4.17 -2.07
C LEU A 122 -8.14 -5.11 -1.20
N THR A 123 -7.22 -4.52 -0.45
CA THR A 123 -6.45 -5.16 0.63
C THR A 123 -6.82 -4.47 1.95
N PRO A 124 -7.10 -5.20 3.04
CA PRO A 124 -7.30 -4.57 4.35
C PRO A 124 -5.99 -3.93 4.83
N GLU A 125 -6.07 -2.67 5.27
CA GLU A 125 -4.90 -1.95 5.81
C GLU A 125 -4.45 -2.53 7.16
N ASN A 126 -5.41 -2.82 8.04
CA ASN A 126 -5.20 -3.36 9.38
C ASN A 126 -6.22 -4.44 9.77
N SER A 127 -7.45 -4.39 9.27
CA SER A 127 -8.56 -5.20 9.79
C SER A 127 -8.35 -6.73 9.79
N ALA A 128 -7.45 -7.27 8.97
CA ALA A 128 -7.13 -8.70 8.90
C ALA A 128 -5.78 -9.08 9.55
N LYS A 129 -5.14 -8.18 10.32
CA LYS A 129 -3.93 -8.47 11.10
C LYS A 129 -4.26 -9.18 12.41
N TRP A 130 -3.27 -9.90 12.98
CA TRP A 130 -3.49 -10.80 14.11
C TRP A 130 -4.01 -10.07 15.36
N ASP A 131 -3.46 -8.90 15.70
CA ASP A 131 -3.93 -8.09 16.83
C ASP A 131 -5.40 -7.69 16.75
N THR A 132 -5.90 -7.45 15.53
CA THR A 132 -7.26 -6.99 15.27
C THR A 132 -8.24 -8.15 15.18
N ILE A 133 -7.82 -9.25 14.56
CA ILE A 133 -8.65 -10.45 14.37
C ILE A 133 -8.71 -11.34 15.63
N GLU A 134 -7.61 -11.53 16.36
CA GLU A 134 -7.52 -12.45 17.50
C GLU A 134 -6.72 -11.84 18.66
N ALA A 135 -7.18 -10.67 19.15
CA ALA A 135 -6.57 -9.93 20.25
C ALA A 135 -6.35 -10.77 21.52
N SER A 136 -7.22 -11.75 21.76
CA SER A 136 -7.12 -12.78 22.81
C SER A 136 -7.30 -14.17 22.19
N GLN A 137 -6.53 -15.15 22.66
CA GLN A 137 -6.54 -16.51 22.10
C GLN A 137 -7.96 -17.09 21.98
N ASN A 138 -8.29 -17.63 20.80
CA ASN A 138 -9.60 -18.16 20.41
C ASN A 138 -10.79 -17.17 20.48
N THR A 139 -10.53 -15.87 20.68
CA THR A 139 -11.56 -14.82 20.73
C THR A 139 -11.46 -13.95 19.48
N PHE A 140 -12.20 -14.33 18.43
CA PHE A 140 -12.08 -13.71 17.12
C PHE A 140 -13.03 -12.52 16.92
N ASN A 141 -12.50 -11.37 16.49
CA ASN A 141 -13.27 -10.19 16.09
C ASN A 141 -13.20 -9.99 14.57
N PHE A 142 -14.16 -10.57 13.85
CA PHE A 142 -14.23 -10.46 12.39
C PHE A 142 -14.88 -9.17 11.87
N SER A 143 -15.55 -8.39 12.71
CA SER A 143 -16.41 -7.27 12.28
C SER A 143 -15.71 -6.24 11.36
N PRO A 144 -14.46 -5.79 11.65
CA PRO A 144 -13.76 -4.86 10.77
C PRO A 144 -13.46 -5.46 9.39
N PHE A 145 -12.97 -6.70 9.33
CA PHE A 145 -12.60 -7.33 8.06
C PHE A 145 -13.81 -7.81 7.26
N ASP A 146 -14.86 -8.29 7.93
CA ASP A 146 -16.16 -8.56 7.32
C ASP A 146 -16.72 -7.30 6.61
N THR A 147 -16.56 -6.11 7.22
CA THR A 147 -17.00 -4.85 6.63
C THR A 147 -16.30 -4.61 5.28
N LEU A 148 -14.97 -4.76 5.23
CA LEU A 148 -14.20 -4.61 4.00
C LEU A 148 -14.53 -5.69 2.96
N VAL A 149 -14.59 -6.97 3.35
CA VAL A 149 -14.87 -8.08 2.43
C VAL A 149 -16.28 -7.96 1.84
N ASN A 150 -17.27 -7.64 2.65
CA ASN A 150 -18.65 -7.48 2.18
C ASN A 150 -18.78 -6.25 1.26
N TRP A 151 -18.12 -5.13 1.58
CA TRP A 151 -18.09 -3.96 0.70
C TRP A 151 -17.41 -4.27 -0.63
N ALA A 152 -16.27 -4.97 -0.60
CA ALA A 152 -15.54 -5.37 -1.79
C ALA A 152 -16.38 -6.27 -2.70
N VAL A 153 -16.97 -7.34 -2.16
CA VAL A 153 -17.85 -8.26 -2.90
C VAL A 153 -19.06 -7.53 -3.47
N ALA A 154 -19.73 -6.67 -2.70
CA ALA A 154 -20.89 -5.90 -3.17
C ALA A 154 -20.55 -4.94 -4.32
N ASN A 155 -19.31 -4.44 -4.39
CA ASN A 155 -18.83 -3.55 -5.45
C ASN A 155 -18.01 -4.29 -6.54
N GLY A 156 -18.08 -5.62 -6.60
CA GLY A 156 -17.40 -6.43 -7.62
C GLY A 156 -15.87 -6.36 -7.56
N LYS A 157 -15.30 -6.06 -6.39
CA LYS A 157 -13.86 -5.92 -6.16
C LYS A 157 -13.26 -7.24 -5.68
N ILE A 158 -12.09 -7.59 -6.21
CA ILE A 158 -11.27 -8.70 -5.72
C ILE A 158 -10.74 -8.37 -4.32
N VAL A 159 -10.61 -9.36 -3.43
CA VAL A 159 -9.95 -9.17 -2.13
C VAL A 159 -8.61 -9.89 -2.09
N ARG A 160 -7.58 -9.23 -1.56
CA ARG A 160 -6.37 -9.90 -1.04
C ARG A 160 -6.46 -9.92 0.48
N GLY A 161 -6.26 -11.07 1.11
CA GLY A 161 -6.18 -11.19 2.56
C GLY A 161 -4.77 -10.88 3.05
N HIS A 162 -4.64 -9.97 4.01
CA HIS A 162 -3.35 -9.48 4.52
C HIS A 162 -3.46 -9.27 6.04
N THR A 163 -2.87 -10.10 6.89
CA THR A 163 -1.94 -11.23 6.63
C THR A 163 -2.05 -12.23 7.79
N PHE A 164 -1.84 -13.51 7.53
CA PHE A 164 -1.99 -14.55 8.56
C PHE A 164 -0.87 -14.57 9.62
N VAL A 165 0.39 -14.50 9.20
CA VAL A 165 1.54 -14.60 10.12
C VAL A 165 2.50 -13.44 9.86
N TRP A 166 2.63 -12.55 10.84
CA TRP A 166 3.51 -11.39 10.77
C TRP A 166 4.08 -11.05 12.15
N HIS A 167 5.31 -10.52 12.17
CA HIS A 167 6.03 -10.22 13.41
C HIS A 167 5.58 -8.91 14.08
N SER A 168 4.91 -8.03 13.34
CA SER A 168 4.33 -6.78 13.82
C SER A 168 2.81 -6.91 13.97
N GLN A 169 2.18 -6.00 14.72
CA GLN A 169 0.72 -6.01 15.00
C GLN A 169 0.24 -7.40 15.46
N LEU A 170 0.99 -7.94 16.43
CA LEU A 170 0.85 -9.28 16.97
C LEU A 170 0.46 -9.21 18.46
N PRO A 171 -0.54 -9.95 18.94
CA PRO A 171 -0.91 -9.97 20.35
C PRO A 171 0.24 -10.42 21.26
N SER A 172 0.32 -9.85 22.46
CA SER A 172 1.29 -10.26 23.49
C SER A 172 1.12 -11.72 23.93
N TRP A 173 -0.09 -12.27 23.86
CA TRP A 173 -0.33 -13.68 24.14
C TRP A 173 0.33 -14.62 23.12
N VAL A 174 0.53 -14.19 21.86
CA VAL A 174 1.27 -14.98 20.86
C VAL A 174 2.77 -14.83 21.07
N SER A 175 3.27 -13.61 21.27
CA SER A 175 4.70 -13.35 21.42
C SER A 175 5.32 -13.90 22.71
N SER A 176 4.49 -14.27 23.69
CA SER A 176 4.92 -14.95 24.93
C SER A 176 4.98 -16.49 24.84
N ILE A 177 4.56 -17.10 23.73
CA ILE A 177 4.59 -18.56 23.56
C ILE A 177 6.03 -19.04 23.33
N THR A 178 6.48 -19.99 24.14
CA THR A 178 7.82 -20.64 24.02
C THR A 178 7.75 -22.10 23.58
N SER A 179 6.57 -22.73 23.65
CA SER A 179 6.35 -24.13 23.25
C SER A 179 6.11 -24.25 21.75
N SER A 180 6.93 -25.04 21.07
CA SER A 180 6.81 -25.30 19.62
C SER A 180 5.51 -26.00 19.25
N ALA A 181 5.07 -26.98 20.04
CA ALA A 181 3.76 -27.63 19.85
C ALA A 181 2.61 -26.62 19.99
N THR A 182 2.66 -25.77 21.02
CA THR A 182 1.63 -24.75 21.27
C THR A 182 1.58 -23.71 20.15
N LEU A 183 2.73 -23.17 19.72
CA LEU A 183 2.77 -22.18 18.65
C LEU A 183 2.33 -22.78 17.30
N THR A 184 2.67 -24.04 17.03
CA THR A 184 2.19 -24.77 15.84
C THR A 184 0.67 -24.85 15.83
N SER A 185 0.04 -25.30 16.92
CA SER A 185 -1.43 -25.36 17.02
C SER A 185 -2.08 -23.99 16.96
N VAL A 186 -1.46 -22.95 17.52
CA VAL A 186 -1.95 -21.56 17.45
C VAL A 186 -1.96 -21.04 16.01
N ILE A 187 -0.87 -21.21 15.26
CA ILE A 187 -0.80 -20.84 13.84
C ILE A 187 -1.87 -21.58 13.03
N GLN A 188 -2.00 -22.89 13.24
CA GLN A 188 -2.98 -23.72 12.53
C GLN A 188 -4.43 -23.31 12.85
N ASN A 189 -4.73 -23.00 14.12
CA ASN A 189 -6.05 -22.55 14.55
C ASN A 189 -6.42 -21.18 13.97
N HIS A 190 -5.51 -20.20 14.08
CA HIS A 190 -5.68 -18.85 13.54
C HIS A 190 -5.99 -18.90 12.04
N ILE A 191 -5.10 -19.53 11.27
CA ILE A 191 -5.22 -19.63 9.82
C ILE A 191 -6.46 -20.40 9.40
N SER A 192 -6.74 -21.56 10.01
CA SER A 192 -7.88 -22.38 9.59
C SER A 192 -9.22 -21.75 9.95
N THR A 193 -9.31 -20.99 11.05
CA THR A 193 -10.55 -20.32 11.46
C THR A 193 -10.86 -19.13 10.54
N ILE A 194 -9.85 -18.32 10.21
CA ILE A 194 -10.00 -17.18 9.29
C ILE A 194 -10.22 -17.66 7.85
N GLY A 195 -9.37 -18.58 7.36
CA GLY A 195 -9.44 -19.10 5.99
C GLY A 195 -10.81 -19.72 5.67
N LYS A 196 -11.35 -20.55 6.57
CA LYS A 196 -12.69 -21.14 6.40
C LYS A 196 -13.80 -20.09 6.40
N ARG A 197 -13.68 -19.01 7.18
CA ARG A 197 -14.68 -17.93 7.21
C ARG A 197 -14.78 -17.18 5.88
N TYR A 198 -13.64 -16.92 5.26
CA TYR A 198 -13.55 -16.15 4.02
C TYR A 198 -13.40 -17.01 2.76
N ALA A 199 -13.64 -18.32 2.89
CA ALA A 199 -13.44 -19.28 1.81
C ALA A 199 -14.17 -18.87 0.52
N GLY A 200 -13.43 -18.88 -0.60
CA GLY A 200 -13.95 -18.48 -1.91
C GLY A 200 -14.22 -16.96 -2.10
N LYS A 201 -13.99 -16.12 -1.09
CA LYS A 201 -14.09 -14.64 -1.19
C LYS A 201 -12.74 -13.96 -1.41
N ILE A 202 -11.66 -14.63 -1.06
CA ILE A 202 -10.29 -14.10 -1.13
C ILE A 202 -9.59 -14.68 -2.37
N TYR A 203 -8.96 -13.82 -3.17
CA TYR A 203 -8.20 -14.26 -4.35
C TYR A 203 -6.79 -14.72 -4.01
N ALA A 204 -6.14 -14.06 -3.05
CA ALA A 204 -4.80 -14.37 -2.62
C ALA A 204 -4.63 -14.00 -1.14
N TRP A 205 -3.90 -14.83 -0.40
CA TRP A 205 -3.52 -14.60 0.98
C TRP A 205 -2.02 -14.31 1.07
N ASP A 206 -1.66 -13.25 1.76
CA ASP A 206 -0.32 -13.08 2.31
C ASP A 206 -0.23 -14.01 3.53
N VAL A 207 0.33 -15.21 3.34
CA VAL A 207 0.34 -16.26 4.36
C VAL A 207 1.39 -16.00 5.44
N VAL A 208 2.57 -15.50 5.03
CA VAL A 208 3.62 -15.03 5.92
C VAL A 208 4.12 -13.69 5.38
N ASN A 209 4.30 -12.69 6.25
CA ASN A 209 4.77 -11.37 5.86
C ASN A 209 6.13 -11.04 6.49
N GLU A 210 7.01 -10.36 5.74
CA GLU A 210 8.29 -9.78 6.19
C GLU A 210 9.19 -10.71 7.02
N ILE A 211 9.26 -12.00 6.64
CA ILE A 211 10.02 -13.03 7.37
C ILE A 211 11.54 -12.93 7.22
N PHE A 212 12.03 -12.02 6.38
CA PHE A 212 13.45 -11.79 6.12
C PHE A 212 13.91 -10.41 6.62
N ASN A 213 15.19 -10.32 6.97
CA ASN A 213 15.93 -9.07 7.14
C ASN A 213 16.48 -8.59 5.77
N ASP A 214 17.03 -7.38 5.72
CA ASP A 214 17.53 -6.77 4.48
C ASP A 214 18.76 -7.51 3.89
N ASP A 215 19.46 -8.30 4.69
CA ASP A 215 20.57 -9.18 4.27
C ASP A 215 20.10 -10.56 3.76
N GLY A 216 18.79 -10.81 3.72
CA GLY A 216 18.19 -12.08 3.32
C GLY A 216 18.19 -13.17 4.40
N THR A 217 18.71 -12.91 5.60
CA THR A 217 18.57 -13.83 6.74
C THR A 217 17.15 -13.82 7.29
N TYR A 218 16.74 -14.87 8.03
CA TYR A 218 15.44 -14.91 8.68
C TYR A 218 15.34 -13.88 9.83
N ARG A 219 14.22 -13.16 9.88
CA ARG A 219 13.92 -12.17 10.90
C ARG A 219 13.62 -12.83 12.25
N THR A 220 14.39 -12.42 13.27
CA THR A 220 14.13 -12.77 14.68
C THR A 220 12.71 -12.36 15.06
N SER A 221 11.89 -13.35 15.43
CA SER A 221 10.47 -13.22 15.76
C SER A 221 10.06 -14.41 16.61
N VAL A 222 8.93 -14.36 17.32
CA VAL A 222 8.46 -15.52 18.10
C VAL A 222 8.35 -16.78 17.24
N PHE A 223 7.87 -16.64 16.00
CA PHE A 223 7.76 -17.74 15.04
C PHE A 223 9.11 -18.35 14.68
N TYR A 224 10.10 -17.53 14.30
CA TYR A 224 11.43 -18.03 13.95
C TYR A 224 12.18 -18.60 15.17
N ASN A 225 12.07 -17.93 16.33
CA ASN A 225 12.79 -18.32 17.54
C ASN A 225 12.31 -19.66 18.11
N VAL A 226 11.01 -19.97 17.96
CA VAL A 226 10.37 -21.17 18.54
C VAL A 226 10.26 -22.32 17.54
N LEU A 227 10.13 -22.02 16.23
CA LEU A 227 9.88 -23.03 15.19
C LEU A 227 10.98 -23.09 14.10
N GLY A 228 12.03 -22.28 14.18
CA GLY A 228 13.01 -22.14 13.11
C GLY A 228 12.33 -21.71 11.81
N THR A 229 12.66 -22.35 10.69
CA THR A 229 11.99 -22.08 9.40
C THR A 229 10.65 -22.81 9.22
N SER A 230 10.29 -23.73 10.12
CA SER A 230 9.12 -24.62 9.94
C SER A 230 7.78 -23.90 10.06
N PHE A 231 7.70 -22.73 10.69
CA PHE A 231 6.45 -21.95 10.75
C PHE A 231 5.93 -21.59 9.36
N VAL A 232 6.82 -21.45 8.35
CA VAL A 232 6.44 -21.17 6.97
C VAL A 232 5.65 -22.34 6.39
N SER A 233 6.18 -23.56 6.44
CA SER A 233 5.48 -24.74 5.91
C SER A 233 4.22 -25.07 6.72
N ILE A 234 4.24 -24.87 8.04
CA ILE A 234 3.06 -24.98 8.91
C ILE A 234 1.95 -24.02 8.44
N ALA A 235 2.28 -22.74 8.21
CA ALA A 235 1.33 -21.72 7.81
C ALA A 235 0.76 -21.96 6.41
N PHE A 236 1.61 -22.26 5.41
CA PHE A 236 1.16 -22.55 4.05
C PHE A 236 0.33 -23.84 3.95
N ASN A 237 0.66 -24.88 4.72
CA ASN A 237 -0.16 -26.10 4.79
C ASN A 237 -1.52 -25.85 5.46
N ALA A 238 -1.56 -25.05 6.53
CA ALA A 238 -2.80 -24.66 7.18
C ALA A 238 -3.69 -23.81 6.26
N ALA A 239 -3.13 -22.85 5.53
CA ALA A 239 -3.86 -22.01 4.60
C ALA A 239 -4.41 -22.84 3.42
N ARG A 240 -3.59 -23.75 2.88
CA ARG A 240 -4.00 -24.72 1.85
C ARG A 240 -5.16 -25.60 2.31
N ALA A 241 -5.20 -26.00 3.58
CA ALA A 241 -6.28 -26.84 4.12
C ALA A 241 -7.57 -26.07 4.48
N ALA A 242 -7.56 -24.73 4.42
CA ALA A 242 -8.65 -23.88 4.91
C ALA A 242 -9.51 -23.24 3.79
N ASP A 243 -8.90 -22.94 2.63
CA ASP A 243 -9.48 -22.12 1.56
C ASP A 243 -9.07 -22.66 0.17
N TRP A 244 -9.01 -23.98 0.00
CA TRP A 244 -8.71 -24.61 -1.29
C TRP A 244 -9.86 -25.52 -1.75
N PRO A 245 -10.33 -25.39 -3.01
CA PRO A 245 -11.35 -26.25 -3.61
C PRO A 245 -10.82 -27.63 -4.04
#